data_AF-A0A2C9T5A6-F1
#
_entry.id   AF-A0A2C9T5A6-F1
#
_cell.length_a   1.000
_cell.length_b   1.000
_cell.length_c   1.000
_cell.angle_alpha   90.00
_cell.angle_beta   90.00
_cell.angle_gamma   90.00
#
_symmetry.space_group_name_H-M   'P 1'
#
loop_
_entity.id
_entity.type
_entity.pdbx_description
1 polymer ?
#
loop_
_entity_poly.entity_id
_entity_poly.type
_entity_poly.pdbx_seq_one_letter_code
_entity_poly.pdbx_strand_id
1 'polypeptide(L)'
;MITAGGTERQSSWVRRCSEHEVDFASSGECPECSRLLLDRQSEGVTVFDGGDDEGYRAWVSKHRGGYVLNMEKSYNPNYVILHQATCHTINGEPARGDVFVGDYVKACARRRSELEDWTIKNVGTSPSRCEVCF
;
A
#
# COMPACT_ATOMS: atom_id res chain seq x y z
N MET A 1 -55.38 -40.92 6.58
CA MET A 1 -54.31 -40.88 5.56
C MET A 1 -53.85 -39.42 5.49
N ILE A 2 -52.99 -38.94 6.40
CA ILE A 2 -51.52 -38.89 6.30
C ILE A 2 -51.01 -38.54 4.89
N THR A 3 -50.59 -37.27 4.72
CA THR A 3 -49.29 -36.80 4.20
C THR A 3 -49.26 -35.28 4.48
N ALA A 4 -48.56 -34.75 5.48
CA ALA A 4 -47.11 -34.63 5.67
C ALA A 4 -46.39 -34.03 4.45
N GLY A 5 -45.94 -32.78 4.59
CA GLY A 5 -45.15 -32.07 3.58
C GLY A 5 -44.79 -30.61 3.92
N GLY A 6 -44.66 -30.25 5.20
CA GLY A 6 -43.64 -29.26 5.59
C GLY A 6 -42.29 -29.96 5.49
N THR A 7 -41.18 -29.35 5.13
CA THR A 7 -40.65 -28.02 5.44
C THR A 7 -39.38 -27.88 4.61
N GLU A 8 -39.10 -26.69 4.05
CA GLU A 8 -37.73 -26.20 3.90
C GLU A 8 -37.76 -24.70 3.56
N ARG A 9 -38.12 -23.88 4.56
CA ARG A 9 -37.64 -22.50 4.56
C ARG A 9 -36.19 -22.55 4.99
N GLN A 10 -35.29 -22.65 4.01
CA GLN A 10 -33.89 -22.29 4.22
C GLN A 10 -33.86 -20.82 4.63
N SER A 11 -33.84 -20.62 5.95
CA SER A 11 -33.72 -19.32 6.58
C SER A 11 -32.26 -18.94 6.48
N SER A 12 -31.83 -18.58 5.28
CA SER A 12 -30.53 -17.96 5.09
C SER A 12 -30.64 -16.59 5.76
N TRP A 13 -30.11 -16.47 6.97
CA TRP A 13 -29.91 -15.21 7.65
C TRP A 13 -28.83 -14.45 6.90
N VAL A 14 -29.18 -13.98 5.70
CA VAL A 14 -28.35 -13.10 4.92
C VAL A 14 -28.40 -11.77 5.65
N ARG A 15 -27.37 -11.53 6.46
CA ARG A 15 -27.17 -10.20 7.01
C ARG A 15 -27.06 -9.27 5.78
N ARG A 16 -27.68 -8.09 5.86
CA ARG A 16 -27.56 -7.06 4.82
C ARG A 16 -26.64 -5.96 5.32
N CYS A 17 -25.79 -5.44 4.45
CA CYS A 17 -24.94 -4.31 4.79
C CYS A 17 -25.82 -3.08 5.13
N SER A 18 -25.42 -2.26 6.11
CA SER A 18 -26.15 -1.03 6.47
C SER A 18 -25.92 0.10 5.46
N GLU A 19 -24.81 0.05 4.73
CA GLU A 19 -24.35 1.14 3.85
C GLU A 19 -24.65 0.87 2.36
N HIS A 20 -24.88 -0.38 1.99
CA HIS A 20 -25.05 -0.81 0.61
C HIS A 20 -26.24 -1.76 0.52
N GLU A 21 -27.04 -1.69 -0.55
CA GLU A 21 -28.15 -2.62 -0.82
C GLU A 21 -27.65 -3.99 -1.32
N VAL A 22 -26.63 -4.53 -0.67
CA VAL A 22 -26.05 -5.84 -0.98
C VAL A 22 -26.04 -6.73 0.26
N ASP A 23 -26.19 -8.01 -0.02
CA ASP A 23 -26.11 -9.09 0.94
C ASP A 23 -24.65 -9.36 1.31
N PHE A 24 -24.37 -9.68 2.59
CA PHE A 24 -23.03 -10.12 2.97
C PHE A 24 -22.68 -11.42 2.22
N ALA A 25 -21.44 -11.53 1.74
CA ALA A 25 -20.94 -12.79 1.21
C ALA A 25 -20.97 -13.88 2.29
N SER A 26 -20.85 -15.15 1.89
CA SER A 26 -20.79 -16.28 2.83
C SER A 26 -19.64 -16.17 3.85
N SER A 27 -18.63 -15.33 3.59
CA SER A 27 -17.55 -14.98 4.52
C SER A 27 -17.97 -14.03 5.64
N GLY A 28 -19.17 -13.44 5.58
CA GLY A 28 -19.64 -12.41 6.51
C GLY A 28 -19.18 -10.99 6.16
N GLU A 29 -18.61 -10.79 4.97
CA GLU A 29 -18.07 -9.50 4.50
C GLU A 29 -18.90 -8.94 3.34
N CYS A 30 -19.11 -7.63 3.33
CA CYS A 30 -19.88 -6.97 2.28
C CYS A 30 -18.94 -6.71 1.11
N PRO A 31 -19.20 -7.25 -0.10
CA PRO A 31 -18.27 -7.15 -1.22
C PRO A 31 -17.99 -5.71 -1.64
N GLU A 32 -18.98 -4.81 -1.55
CA GLU A 32 -18.79 -3.38 -1.85
C GLU A 32 -18.00 -2.66 -0.76
N CYS A 33 -18.32 -2.89 0.52
CA CYS A 33 -17.51 -2.36 1.63
C CYS A 33 -16.06 -2.87 1.56
N SER A 34 -15.86 -4.16 1.30
CA SER A 34 -14.53 -4.77 1.18
C SER A 34 -13.78 -4.16 0.02
N ARG A 35 -14.43 -3.89 -1.12
CA ARG A 35 -13.83 -3.19 -2.25
C ARG A 35 -13.46 -1.74 -1.89
N LEU A 36 -14.35 -0.99 -1.25
CA LEU A 36 -14.06 0.37 -0.78
C LEU A 36 -12.93 0.42 0.26
N LEU A 37 -12.83 -0.60 1.13
CA LEU A 37 -11.71 -0.75 2.06
C LEU A 37 -10.40 -1.07 1.33
N LEU A 38 -10.45 -1.92 0.29
CA LEU A 38 -9.28 -2.24 -0.54
C LEU A 38 -8.81 -1.02 -1.35
N ASP A 39 -9.75 -0.27 -1.93
CA ASP A 39 -9.49 0.94 -2.71
C ASP A 39 -8.93 2.06 -1.82
N ARG A 40 -9.50 2.30 -0.63
CA ARG A 40 -8.95 3.26 0.36
C ARG A 40 -7.54 2.88 0.81
N GLN A 41 -7.21 1.60 0.81
CA GLN A 41 -5.89 1.14 1.22
C GLN A 41 -4.88 1.07 0.05
N SER A 42 -5.32 1.21 -1.20
CA SER A 42 -4.50 1.15 -2.42
C SER A 42 -4.42 2.52 -3.09
N GLU A 43 -3.85 3.52 -2.42
CA GLU A 43 -3.49 4.79 -3.10
C GLU A 43 -2.35 4.61 -4.13
N GLY A 44 -1.85 3.39 -4.31
CA GLY A 44 -0.83 3.04 -5.29
C GLY A 44 0.54 3.62 -4.95
N VAL A 45 1.47 3.47 -5.90
CA VAL A 45 2.83 3.98 -5.76
C VAL A 45 2.89 5.42 -6.28
N THR A 46 3.30 6.35 -5.43
CA THR A 46 3.63 7.73 -5.80
C THR A 46 5.14 7.85 -5.99
N VAL A 47 5.58 8.39 -7.13
CA VAL A 47 7.01 8.56 -7.43
C VAL A 47 7.35 10.04 -7.36
N PHE A 48 8.40 10.37 -6.61
CA PHE A 48 9.02 11.69 -6.55
C PHE A 48 10.38 11.60 -7.23
N ASP A 49 10.57 12.43 -8.26
CA ASP A 49 11.82 12.56 -9.01
C ASP A 49 12.14 14.05 -9.23
N GLY A 50 13.25 14.34 -9.94
CA GLY A 50 13.56 15.70 -10.37
C GLY A 50 13.79 16.74 -9.26
N GLY A 51 13.97 16.33 -8.01
CA GLY A 51 14.14 17.23 -6.86
C GLY A 51 12.83 17.64 -6.18
N ASP A 52 11.71 16.93 -6.37
CA ASP A 52 10.45 17.17 -5.63
C ASP A 52 10.54 16.76 -4.15
N ASP A 53 11.37 17.48 -3.42
CA ASP A 53 11.62 17.32 -1.99
C ASP A 53 10.40 17.71 -1.15
N GLU A 54 9.67 18.75 -1.55
CA GLU A 54 8.50 19.23 -0.84
C GLU A 54 7.36 18.19 -0.90
N GLY A 55 7.08 17.66 -2.09
CA GLY A 55 6.09 16.60 -2.29
C GLY A 55 6.45 15.35 -1.48
N TYR A 56 7.71 14.93 -1.53
CA TYR A 56 8.19 13.78 -0.75
C TYR A 56 8.04 14.00 0.76
N ARG A 57 8.47 15.16 1.28
CA ARG A 57 8.35 15.49 2.72
C ARG A 57 6.90 15.57 3.17
N ALA A 58 6.03 16.19 2.36
CA ALA A 58 4.61 16.25 2.62
C ALA A 58 4.00 14.84 2.70
N TRP A 59 4.35 13.96 1.74
CA TRP A 59 3.88 12.58 1.72
C TRP A 59 4.30 11.81 2.96
N VAL A 60 5.58 11.87 3.36
CA VAL A 60 6.06 11.16 4.55
C VAL A 60 5.40 11.69 5.83
N SER A 61 5.21 13.00 5.94
CA SER A 61 4.54 13.60 7.10
C SER A 61 3.12 13.06 7.29
N LYS A 62 2.40 12.85 6.18
CA LYS A 62 1.02 12.34 6.15
C LYS A 62 0.96 10.81 6.30
N HIS A 63 1.96 10.08 5.80
CA HIS A 63 1.96 8.62 5.69
C HIS A 63 3.06 7.98 6.54
N ARG A 64 3.09 8.30 7.84
CA ARG A 64 4.07 7.76 8.80
C ARG A 64 4.10 6.22 8.84
N GLY A 65 2.98 5.55 8.60
CA GLY A 65 2.92 4.07 8.52
C GLY A 65 3.22 3.49 7.14
N GLY A 66 3.62 4.31 6.17
CA GLY A 66 3.94 3.89 4.81
C GLY A 66 5.38 3.41 4.65
N TYR A 67 5.74 3.20 3.39
CA TYR A 67 7.04 2.68 2.96
C TYR A 67 7.60 3.55 1.83
N VAL A 68 8.92 3.57 1.72
CA VAL A 68 9.66 4.36 0.73
C VAL A 68 10.76 3.50 0.12
N LEU A 69 10.82 3.42 -1.20
CA LEU A 69 12.00 2.98 -1.93
C LEU A 69 12.90 4.17 -2.18
N ASN A 70 14.20 3.99 -1.95
CA ASN A 70 15.25 4.90 -2.32
C ASN A 70 16.11 4.25 -3.41
N MET A 71 16.24 4.91 -4.57
CA MET A 71 17.05 4.43 -5.68
C MET A 71 17.70 5.56 -6.47
N GLU A 72 18.74 5.26 -7.22
CA GLU A 72 19.38 6.21 -8.13
C GLU A 72 18.47 6.53 -9.33
N LYS A 73 18.60 7.73 -9.91
CA LYS A 73 17.88 8.12 -11.15
C LYS A 73 18.10 7.18 -12.34
N SER A 74 19.18 6.42 -12.32
CA SER A 74 19.49 5.40 -13.32
C SER A 74 18.59 4.16 -13.20
N TYR A 75 17.78 4.04 -12.15
CA TYR A 75 17.03 2.83 -11.80
C TYR A 75 17.96 1.62 -11.70
N ASN A 76 19.15 1.81 -11.12
CA ASN A 76 20.15 0.77 -10.95
C ASN A 76 19.62 -0.38 -10.07
N PRO A 77 19.49 -1.62 -10.58
CA PRO A 77 18.93 -2.74 -9.83
C PRO A 77 19.80 -3.15 -8.63
N ASN A 78 21.07 -2.73 -8.57
CA ASN A 78 21.95 -3.03 -7.44
C ASN A 78 21.76 -2.05 -6.27
N TYR A 79 21.04 -0.95 -6.47
CA TYR A 79 20.81 0.06 -5.44
C TYR A 79 19.33 0.45 -5.38
N VAL A 80 18.53 -0.44 -4.79
CA VAL A 80 17.14 -0.18 -4.43
C VAL A 80 16.92 -0.59 -2.99
N ILE A 81 16.76 0.40 -2.11
CA ILE A 81 16.61 0.17 -0.67
C ILE A 81 15.20 0.54 -0.23
N LEU A 82 14.53 -0.39 0.43
CA LEU A 82 13.20 -0.23 1.03
C LEU A 82 13.32 0.20 2.48
N HIS A 83 12.64 1.28 2.82
CA HIS A 83 12.54 1.86 4.15
C HIS A 83 11.09 1.92 4.63
N GLN A 84 10.92 1.97 5.95
CA GLN A 84 9.71 2.53 6.55
C GLN A 84 9.72 4.05 6.38
N ALA A 85 8.55 4.65 6.19
CA ALA A 85 8.40 6.11 6.06
C ALA A 85 8.79 6.88 7.34
N THR A 86 9.05 6.23 8.46
CA THR A 86 9.60 6.85 9.68
C THR A 86 11.12 6.72 9.81
N CYS A 87 11.79 6.04 8.88
CA CYS A 87 13.23 5.79 8.99
C CYS A 87 14.01 7.11 8.98
N HIS A 88 14.82 7.34 10.01
CA HIS A 88 15.51 8.62 10.18
C HIS A 88 16.57 8.88 9.10
N THR A 89 17.07 7.84 8.41
CA THR A 89 18.08 7.97 7.35
C THR A 89 17.52 8.60 6.06
N ILE A 90 16.19 8.65 5.92
CA ILE A 90 15.50 9.23 4.76
C ILE A 90 14.56 10.39 5.13
N ASN A 91 14.57 10.82 6.40
CA ASN A 91 13.69 11.87 6.95
C ASN A 91 14.39 12.87 7.89
N GLY A 92 15.64 12.61 8.27
CA GLY A 92 16.44 13.51 9.11
C GLY A 92 17.13 14.60 8.29
N GLU A 93 18.41 14.83 8.57
CA GLU A 93 19.28 15.57 7.65
C GLU A 93 19.73 14.63 6.51
N PRO A 94 19.65 15.08 5.24
CA PRO A 94 20.18 14.29 4.14
C PRO A 94 21.68 14.07 4.36
N ALA A 95 22.13 12.81 4.30
CA ALA A 95 23.54 12.48 4.48
C ALA A 95 24.46 13.06 3.38
N ARG A 96 23.88 13.56 2.28
CA ARG A 96 24.58 14.13 1.13
C ARG A 96 23.86 15.40 0.65
N GLY A 97 24.11 16.52 1.32
CA GLY A 97 23.61 17.86 0.93
C GLY A 97 22.28 18.26 1.56
N ASP A 98 21.55 19.18 0.90
CA ASP A 98 20.35 19.82 1.46
C ASP A 98 19.02 19.16 1.05
N VAL A 99 19.04 18.17 0.15
CA VAL A 99 17.83 17.59 -0.49
C VAL A 99 17.79 16.04 -0.52
N PHE A 100 16.58 15.46 -0.48
CA PHE A 100 16.35 14.01 -0.46
C PHE A 100 16.08 13.37 -1.83
N VAL A 101 15.54 14.13 -2.79
CA VAL A 101 15.13 13.71 -4.14
C VAL A 101 16.11 14.23 -5.20
N GLY A 102 17.23 14.84 -4.78
CA GLY A 102 18.28 15.40 -5.65
C GLY A 102 18.72 14.43 -6.74
N ASP A 103 19.64 13.50 -6.44
CA ASP A 103 20.10 12.46 -7.38
C ASP A 103 19.35 11.12 -7.25
N TYR A 104 18.31 11.12 -6.42
CA TYR A 104 17.55 9.94 -6.06
C TYR A 104 16.10 10.04 -6.53
N VAL A 105 15.52 8.89 -6.85
CA VAL A 105 14.09 8.72 -7.05
C VAL A 105 13.53 8.08 -5.79
N LYS A 106 12.40 8.63 -5.30
CA LYS A 106 11.66 8.08 -4.16
C LYS A 106 10.32 7.53 -4.63
N ALA A 107 10.12 6.23 -4.50
CA ALA A 107 8.80 5.63 -4.73
C ALA A 107 8.16 5.30 -3.39
N CYS A 108 6.95 5.82 -3.14
CA CYS A 108 6.29 5.79 -1.85
C CYS A 108 4.95 5.06 -1.97
N ALA A 109 4.62 4.22 -0.99
CA ALA A 109 3.33 3.56 -0.92
C ALA A 109 2.92 3.26 0.52
N ARG A 110 1.62 3.08 0.76
CA ARG A 110 1.12 2.73 2.09
C ARG A 110 1.40 1.27 2.46
N ARG A 111 1.52 0.40 1.45
CA ARG A 111 1.81 -1.01 1.63
C ARG A 111 3.17 -1.37 1.05
N ARG A 112 3.89 -2.24 1.77
CA ARG A 112 5.18 -2.76 1.32
C ARG A 112 5.08 -3.53 0.00
N SER A 113 4.06 -4.38 -0.12
CA SER A 113 3.87 -5.24 -1.30
C SER A 113 3.72 -4.43 -2.58
N GLU A 114 3.06 -3.27 -2.51
CA GLU A 114 2.91 -2.36 -3.67
C GLU A 114 4.28 -1.87 -4.16
N LEU A 115 5.24 -1.61 -3.26
CA LEU A 115 6.62 -1.24 -3.63
C LEU A 115 7.44 -2.44 -4.08
N GLU A 116 7.27 -3.62 -3.49
CA GLU A 116 7.94 -4.85 -3.94
C GLU A 116 7.53 -5.17 -5.39
N ASP A 117 6.22 -5.19 -5.67
CA ASP A 117 5.66 -5.42 -7.01
C ASP A 117 6.10 -4.34 -8.01
N TRP A 118 6.07 -3.07 -7.59
CA TRP A 118 6.51 -1.96 -8.43
C TRP A 118 8.01 -2.04 -8.74
N THR A 119 8.85 -2.46 -7.80
CA THR A 119 10.30 -2.63 -8.03
C THR A 119 10.57 -3.73 -9.05
N ILE A 120 9.89 -4.88 -8.91
CA ILE A 120 10.04 -5.99 -9.86
C ILE A 120 9.62 -5.53 -11.26
N LYS A 121 8.50 -4.81 -11.38
CA LYS A 121 7.98 -4.35 -12.66
C LYS A 121 8.85 -3.29 -13.34
N ASN A 122 9.38 -2.32 -12.60
CA ASN A 122 10.06 -1.15 -13.17
C ASN A 122 11.58 -1.24 -13.13
N VAL A 123 12.15 -2.03 -12.21
CA VAL A 123 13.60 -2.19 -12.02
C VAL A 123 14.07 -3.61 -12.32
N GLY A 124 13.19 -4.60 -12.26
CA GLY A 124 13.53 -6.01 -12.55
C GLY A 124 14.14 -6.76 -11.37
N THR A 125 14.03 -6.23 -10.14
CA THR A 125 14.61 -6.85 -8.94
C THR A 125 13.70 -6.69 -7.72
N SER A 126 13.96 -7.45 -6.66
CA SER A 126 13.39 -7.20 -5.34
C SER A 126 14.24 -6.17 -4.59
N PRO A 127 13.63 -5.22 -3.85
CA PRO A 127 14.40 -4.24 -3.11
C PRO A 127 15.09 -4.87 -1.90
N SER A 128 16.30 -4.42 -1.59
CA SER A 128 16.95 -4.74 -0.32
C SER A 128 16.27 -3.96 0.82
N ARG A 129 16.17 -4.54 2.01
CA ARG A 129 15.59 -3.84 3.16
C ARG A 129 16.66 -3.01 3.86
N CYS A 130 16.28 -1.83 4.32
CA CYS A 130 17.15 -1.03 5.15
C CYS A 130 17.41 -1.72 6.50
N GLU A 131 18.68 -1.92 6.82
CA GLU A 131 19.15 -2.56 8.07
C GLU A 131 18.83 -1.74 9.34
N VAL A 132 18.40 -0.49 9.20
CA VAL A 132 18.09 0.40 10.34
C VAL A 132 16.60 0.31 10.73
N CYS A 133 15.71 0.02 9.80
CA CYS A 133 14.26 0.01 10.05
C CYS A 133 13.57 -1.33 9.72
N PHE A 134 14.33 -2.41 9.54
CA PHE A 134 13.87 -3.79 9.40
C PHE A 134 14.82 -4.72 10.14
#